data_AF-A0A662QC37-F1
#
_entry.id   AF-A0A662QC37-F1
#
_cell.length_a   1.000
_cell.length_b   1.000
_cell.length_c   1.000
_cell.angle_alpha   90.00
_cell.angle_beta   90.00
_cell.angle_gamma   90.00
#
_symmetry.space_group_name_H-M   'P 1'
#
loop_
_entity.id
_entity.type
_entity.pdbx_description
1 polymer ?
#
loop_
_entity_poly.entity_id
_entity_poly.type
_entity_poly.pdbx_seq_one_letter_code
_entity_poly.pdbx_strand_id
1 'polypeptide(L)'
;MPEINEIEFSLLSPTQIRKMSVVEITKPELYDADGYPVEHGVVDPRMGVVDPGVTCRTCGLRMGECMGHFGHIELVKPVIHPILAPKIYLLLQATCRNCGRILMENAKSVKEVIKSGIEKCPNCGEKKKKIKFIKPTTFIEDKEELTAEQVREWLEKIPDEDLKRLKFLGGRPEWMVITILPVPPMTMRPSIILETGERSEDDLTHKIVDIVRINERLKRILEIGAPEFLISDIIELLQYHVATYIKNDLANIPPARHRSGRPLKTLAQRLVGKEGRFRYNLTGKRVNFSARSVISPDNFIAINEVGVPKTIAKVLTVPERVREDNIEEMRKLILNADKYPGANYVIRLDGLKKRI
;
A
#
# COMPACT_ATOMS: atom_id res chain seq x y z
N MET A 1 9.41 -0.02 25.53
CA MET A 1 9.31 0.40 24.12
C MET A 1 8.54 1.71 24.10
N PRO A 2 8.94 2.70 23.28
CA PRO A 2 8.16 3.93 23.15
C PRO A 2 6.76 3.58 22.63
N GLU A 3 5.74 4.14 23.27
CA GLU A 3 4.35 4.04 22.82
C GLU A 3 4.08 5.10 21.74
N ILE A 4 3.15 4.80 20.83
CA ILE A 4 2.75 5.71 19.75
C ILE A 4 1.65 6.63 20.28
N ASN A 5 1.93 7.93 20.38
CA ASN A 5 0.97 8.92 20.90
C ASN A 5 -0.07 9.36 19.86
N GLU A 6 0.39 9.65 18.63
CA GLU A 6 -0.47 10.18 17.56
C GLU A 6 -0.01 9.71 16.18
N ILE A 7 -0.95 9.73 15.22
CA ILE A 7 -0.71 9.39 13.81
C ILE A 7 -1.34 10.48 12.95
N GLU A 8 -0.51 11.25 12.25
CA GLU A 8 -0.94 12.26 11.29
C GLU A 8 -0.93 11.68 9.87
N PHE A 9 -2.06 11.81 9.15
CA PHE A 9 -2.17 11.36 7.77
C PHE A 9 -1.98 12.54 6.81
N SER A 10 -1.07 12.38 5.86
CA SER A 10 -0.80 13.37 4.81
C SER A 10 -0.55 12.69 3.45
N LEU A 11 -0.63 13.50 2.39
CA LEU A 11 -0.19 13.09 1.05
C LEU A 11 1.34 13.10 0.99
N LEU A 12 1.92 12.07 0.37
CA LEU A 12 3.35 12.01 0.16
C LEU A 12 3.76 13.00 -0.94
N SER A 13 4.66 13.92 -0.61
CA SER A 13 5.26 14.81 -1.59
C SER A 13 6.28 14.07 -2.47
N PRO A 14 6.49 14.51 -3.72
CA PRO A 14 7.53 13.93 -4.59
C PRO A 14 8.93 13.92 -3.96
N THR A 15 9.26 14.96 -3.20
CA THR A 15 10.55 15.08 -2.50
C THR A 15 10.68 14.07 -1.36
N GLN A 16 9.60 13.82 -0.60
CA GLN A 16 9.57 12.76 0.42
C GLN A 16 9.72 11.38 -0.23
N ILE A 17 9.03 11.12 -1.34
CA ILE A 17 9.12 9.83 -2.04
C ILE A 17 10.55 9.56 -2.50
N ARG A 18 11.23 10.55 -3.10
CA ARG A 18 12.65 10.42 -3.48
C ARG A 18 13.55 10.14 -2.27
N LYS A 19 13.37 10.85 -1.15
CA LYS A 19 14.17 10.66 0.07
C LYS A 19 13.94 9.30 0.73
N MET A 20 12.72 8.78 0.68
CA MET A 20 12.37 7.46 1.22
C MET A 20 12.87 6.31 0.34
N SER A 21 13.13 6.60 -0.94
CA SER A 21 13.49 5.59 -1.90
C SER A 21 14.99 5.31 -1.91
N VAL A 22 15.33 4.03 -2.03
CA VAL A 22 16.71 3.56 -2.12
C VAL A 22 17.15 3.34 -3.57
N VAL A 23 16.20 3.13 -4.48
CA VAL A 23 16.49 2.84 -5.89
C VAL A 23 15.41 3.41 -6.81
N GLU A 24 15.86 3.98 -7.92
CA GLU A 24 15.01 4.33 -9.05
C GLU A 24 14.87 3.13 -9.99
N ILE A 25 13.64 2.73 -10.29
CA ILE A 25 13.33 1.60 -11.15
C ILE A 25 13.12 2.10 -12.57
N THR A 26 13.99 1.65 -13.48
CA THR A 26 13.98 2.04 -14.90
C THR A 26 13.76 0.85 -15.83
N LYS A 27 14.12 -0.36 -15.39
CA LYS A 27 14.03 -1.57 -16.22
C LYS A 27 12.78 -2.40 -15.87
N PRO A 28 12.01 -2.85 -16.88
CA PRO A 28 10.84 -3.70 -16.65
C PRO A 28 11.20 -5.18 -16.44
N GLU A 29 12.43 -5.58 -16.75
CA GLU A 29 12.93 -6.95 -16.58
C GLU A 29 13.06 -7.29 -15.09
N LEU A 30 12.71 -8.52 -14.75
CA LEU A 30 12.78 -9.01 -13.37
C LEU A 30 14.13 -9.68 -13.10
N TYR A 31 14.43 -10.70 -13.90
CA TYR A 31 15.64 -11.50 -13.79
C TYR A 31 16.42 -11.46 -15.09
N ASP A 32 17.74 -11.56 -15.00
CA ASP A 32 18.63 -11.71 -16.15
C ASP A 32 18.61 -13.15 -16.69
N ALA A 33 19.43 -13.40 -17.73
CA ALA A 33 19.53 -14.72 -18.36
C ALA A 33 20.06 -15.82 -17.41
N ASP A 34 20.81 -15.41 -16.38
CA ASP A 34 21.39 -16.31 -15.36
C ASP A 34 20.44 -16.52 -14.17
N GLY A 35 19.28 -15.87 -14.17
CA GLY A 35 18.25 -15.99 -13.13
C GLY A 35 18.47 -15.07 -11.92
N TYR A 36 19.41 -14.13 -11.99
CA TYR A 36 19.63 -13.14 -10.93
C TYR A 36 18.74 -11.91 -11.11
N PRO A 37 18.31 -11.26 -10.01
CA PRO A 37 17.56 -10.01 -10.08
C PRO A 37 18.31 -8.91 -10.82
N VAL A 38 17.64 -8.25 -11.76
CA VAL A 38 18.22 -7.14 -12.55
C VAL A 38 18.35 -5.88 -11.69
N GLU A 39 19.53 -5.24 -11.74
CA GLU A 39 19.76 -3.93 -11.11
C GLU A 39 18.94 -2.83 -11.79
N HIS A 40 18.37 -1.93 -10.99
CA HIS A 40 17.36 -0.95 -11.42
C HIS A 40 16.08 -1.59 -11.99
N GLY A 41 15.87 -2.88 -11.73
CA GLY A 41 14.67 -3.63 -12.04
C GLY A 41 13.64 -3.59 -10.90
N VAL A 42 12.48 -4.20 -11.14
CA VAL A 42 11.33 -4.20 -10.20
C VAL A 42 11.58 -5.06 -8.94
N VAL A 43 12.57 -5.96 -9.02
CA VAL A 43 12.97 -6.90 -7.96
C VAL A 43 14.40 -6.64 -7.46
N ASP A 44 14.86 -5.39 -7.55
CA ASP A 44 16.21 -5.00 -7.15
C ASP A 44 16.52 -5.42 -5.69
N PRO A 45 17.66 -6.11 -5.42
CA PRO A 45 18.03 -6.57 -4.07
C PRO A 45 18.17 -5.47 -3.02
N ARG A 46 18.29 -4.20 -3.42
CA ARG A 46 18.26 -3.03 -2.52
C ARG A 46 16.88 -2.81 -1.90
N MET A 47 15.81 -3.30 -2.52
CA MET A 47 14.43 -3.16 -2.03
C MET A 47 14.03 -4.21 -0.97
N GLY A 48 14.92 -5.16 -0.71
CA GLY A 48 14.72 -6.24 0.26
C GLY A 48 15.02 -7.61 -0.33
N VAL A 49 14.99 -8.63 0.52
CA VAL A 49 15.27 -10.02 0.14
C VAL A 49 14.08 -10.92 0.46
N VAL A 50 13.75 -11.81 -0.48
CA VAL A 50 12.71 -12.83 -0.34
C VAL A 50 13.26 -14.26 -0.46
N ASP A 51 14.46 -14.41 -1.02
CA ASP A 51 15.11 -15.71 -1.20
C ASP A 51 16.01 -16.08 -0.01
N PRO A 52 15.96 -17.33 0.48
CA PRO A 52 16.86 -17.83 1.51
C PRO A 52 18.34 -17.75 1.07
N GLY A 53 19.23 -17.34 1.97
CA GLY A 53 20.68 -17.27 1.72
C GLY A 53 21.16 -15.96 1.09
N VAL A 54 20.26 -15.09 0.64
CA VAL A 54 20.59 -13.75 0.13
C VAL A 54 20.48 -12.71 1.24
N THR A 55 21.38 -11.73 1.23
CA THR A 55 21.36 -10.58 2.15
C THR A 55 20.95 -9.32 1.40
N CYS A 56 20.21 -8.43 2.07
CA CYS A 56 19.77 -7.19 1.47
C CYS A 56 20.97 -6.25 1.26
N ARG A 57 21.11 -5.70 0.04
CA ARG A 57 22.21 -4.78 -0.29
C ARG A 57 22.15 -3.43 0.45
N THR A 58 21.00 -3.10 1.05
CA THR A 58 20.77 -1.83 1.75
C THR A 58 21.01 -1.95 3.26
N CYS A 59 20.49 -2.99 3.90
CA CYS A 59 20.60 -3.15 5.36
C CYS A 59 21.48 -4.32 5.81
N GLY A 60 21.94 -5.18 4.90
CA GLY A 60 22.75 -6.37 5.22
C GLY A 60 22.00 -7.51 5.91
N LEU A 61 20.72 -7.31 6.26
CA LEU A 61 19.89 -8.29 6.96
C LEU A 61 19.40 -9.42 6.03
N ARG A 62 19.10 -10.57 6.63
CA ARG A 62 18.57 -11.76 5.94
C ARG A 62 17.05 -11.72 5.83
N MET A 63 16.50 -12.69 5.08
CA MET A 63 15.06 -12.94 4.99
C MET A 63 14.45 -13.12 6.40
N GLY A 64 13.40 -12.36 6.71
CA GLY A 64 12.71 -12.36 8.01
C GLY A 64 13.14 -11.26 8.97
N GLU A 65 14.36 -10.75 8.84
CA GLU A 65 14.87 -9.61 9.63
C GLU A 65 14.79 -8.29 8.84
N CYS A 66 14.99 -8.36 7.51
CA CYS A 66 14.83 -7.22 6.64
C CYS A 66 13.35 -6.78 6.56
N MET A 67 13.06 -5.54 6.95
CA MET A 67 11.72 -4.94 6.85
C MET A 67 11.34 -4.55 5.41
N GLY A 68 12.33 -4.47 4.51
CA GLY A 68 12.18 -4.02 3.12
C GLY A 68 12.40 -2.51 2.96
N HIS A 69 12.72 -2.10 1.74
CA HIS A 69 13.01 -0.71 1.39
C HIS A 69 12.22 -0.26 0.16
N PHE A 70 11.76 0.99 0.16
CA PHE A 70 10.96 1.53 -0.94
C PHE A 70 11.82 1.85 -2.17
N GLY A 71 11.25 1.59 -3.34
CA GLY A 71 11.73 2.08 -4.62
C GLY A 71 10.88 3.26 -5.10
N HIS A 72 11.25 3.88 -6.21
CA HIS A 72 10.39 4.82 -6.91
C HIS A 72 10.52 4.71 -8.41
N ILE A 73 9.49 5.15 -9.12
CA ILE A 73 9.48 5.31 -10.57
C ILE A 73 9.20 6.78 -10.86
N GLU A 74 10.08 7.42 -11.62
CA GLU A 74 9.83 8.75 -12.17
C GLU A 74 8.95 8.64 -13.41
N LEU A 75 7.74 9.18 -13.33
CA LEU A 75 6.82 9.17 -14.46
C LEU A 75 7.22 10.26 -15.45
N VAL A 76 7.31 9.90 -16.73
CA VAL A 76 7.66 10.83 -17.80
C VAL A 76 6.61 11.93 -17.96
N LYS A 77 5.34 11.58 -17.72
CA LYS A 77 4.20 12.49 -17.69
C LYS A 77 3.42 12.33 -16.39
N PRO A 78 2.88 13.42 -15.82
CA PRO A 78 2.09 13.34 -14.59
C PRO A 78 0.79 12.56 -14.81
N VAL A 79 0.34 11.86 -13.78
CA VAL A 79 -0.83 10.99 -13.82
C VAL A 79 -1.81 11.38 -12.72
N ILE A 80 -3.10 11.48 -13.03
CA ILE A 80 -4.12 11.84 -12.05
C ILE A 80 -4.37 10.65 -11.11
N HIS A 81 -4.33 10.88 -9.80
CA HIS A 81 -4.63 9.83 -8.83
C HIS A 81 -6.13 9.47 -8.89
N PRO A 82 -6.52 8.23 -9.25
CA PRO A 82 -7.91 7.86 -9.54
C PRO A 82 -8.86 8.02 -8.35
N ILE A 83 -8.40 7.70 -7.14
CA ILE A 83 -9.21 7.81 -5.91
C ILE A 83 -9.41 9.29 -5.51
N LEU A 84 -8.45 10.16 -5.83
CA LEU A 84 -8.47 11.57 -5.45
C LEU A 84 -9.06 12.46 -6.56
N ALA A 85 -9.28 11.93 -7.77
CA ALA A 85 -9.89 12.64 -8.89
C ALA A 85 -11.22 13.36 -8.54
N PRO A 86 -12.15 12.76 -7.76
CA PRO A 86 -13.34 13.49 -7.30
C PRO A 86 -13.02 14.70 -6.41
N LYS A 87 -11.96 14.65 -5.61
CA LYS A 87 -11.51 15.79 -4.79
C LYS A 87 -10.85 16.87 -5.66
N ILE A 88 -10.06 16.46 -6.64
CA ILE A 88 -9.48 17.37 -7.65
C ILE A 88 -10.61 18.13 -8.36
N TYR A 89 -11.65 17.43 -8.83
CA TYR A 89 -12.81 18.07 -9.45
C TYR A 89 -13.45 19.15 -8.57
N LEU A 90 -13.65 18.86 -7.28
CA LEU A 90 -14.22 19.82 -6.34
C LEU A 90 -13.32 21.06 -6.18
N LEU A 91 -12.01 20.89 -6.17
CA LEU A 91 -11.05 22.00 -6.09
C LEU A 91 -11.00 22.83 -7.37
N LEU A 92 -11.01 22.18 -8.54
CA LEU A 92 -11.08 22.87 -9.84
C LEU A 92 -12.38 23.68 -9.97
N GLN A 93 -13.49 23.18 -9.40
CA GLN A 93 -14.74 23.94 -9.36
C GLN A 93 -14.77 25.07 -8.34
N ALA A 94 -13.96 25.04 -7.28
CA ALA A 94 -13.98 26.07 -6.24
C ALA A 94 -12.94 27.17 -6.45
N THR A 95 -11.93 26.92 -7.28
CA THR A 95 -10.83 27.85 -7.55
C THR A 95 -10.91 28.42 -8.96
N CYS A 96 -10.21 29.52 -9.20
CA CYS A 96 -10.09 30.11 -10.54
C CYS A 96 -8.86 29.57 -11.27
N ARG A 97 -9.00 29.27 -12.57
CA ARG A 97 -7.91 28.78 -13.44
C ARG A 97 -6.75 29.76 -13.55
N ASN A 98 -7.03 31.06 -13.59
CA ASN A 98 -6.01 32.07 -13.80
C ASN A 98 -5.29 32.41 -12.48
N CYS A 99 -6.02 32.86 -11.47
CA CYS A 99 -5.42 33.36 -10.23
C CYS A 99 -5.25 32.32 -9.11
N GLY A 100 -5.78 31.10 -9.25
CA GLY A 100 -5.69 30.05 -8.21
C GLY A 100 -6.48 30.33 -6.92
N ARG A 101 -7.01 31.54 -6.74
CA ARG A 101 -7.80 31.92 -5.57
C ARG A 101 -9.17 31.25 -5.55
N ILE A 102 -9.71 31.07 -4.36
CA ILE A 102 -11.08 30.58 -4.16
C ILE A 102 -12.07 31.62 -4.71
N LEU A 103 -13.14 31.14 -5.34
CA LEU A 103 -14.17 32.00 -5.92
C LEU A 103 -15.07 32.69 -4.90
N MET A 104 -14.97 32.33 -3.62
CA MET A 104 -15.78 32.86 -2.52
C MET A 104 -14.93 32.99 -1.27
N GLU A 105 -14.77 34.22 -0.77
CA GLU A 105 -13.89 34.52 0.38
C GLU A 105 -14.41 33.96 1.71
N ASN A 106 -15.73 33.91 1.89
CA ASN A 106 -16.39 33.48 3.14
C ASN A 106 -16.83 32.00 3.16
N ALA A 107 -16.30 31.17 2.26
CA ALA A 107 -16.73 29.77 2.18
C ALA A 107 -16.16 28.93 3.33
N LYS A 108 -17.04 28.23 4.07
CA LYS A 108 -16.64 27.26 5.11
C LYS A 108 -16.33 25.88 4.52
N SER A 109 -16.79 25.62 3.30
CA SER A 109 -16.55 24.37 2.58
C SER A 109 -16.55 24.54 1.06
N VAL A 110 -15.84 23.64 0.37
CA VAL A 110 -15.79 23.57 -1.10
C VAL A 110 -17.20 23.47 -1.72
N LYS A 111 -18.12 22.77 -1.04
CA LYS A 111 -19.50 22.57 -1.52
C LYS A 111 -20.33 23.86 -1.51
N GLU A 112 -20.06 24.79 -0.60
CA GLU A 112 -20.73 26.09 -0.55
C GLU A 112 -20.34 26.96 -1.75
N VAL A 113 -19.04 26.96 -2.11
CA VAL A 113 -18.54 27.67 -3.29
C VAL A 113 -19.23 27.17 -4.56
N ILE A 114 -19.41 25.86 -4.69
CA ILE A 114 -20.07 25.27 -5.87
C ILE A 114 -21.55 25.69 -5.94
N LYS A 115 -22.25 25.72 -4.80
CA LYS A 115 -23.66 26.15 -4.73
C LYS A 115 -23.87 27.64 -5.02
N SER A 116 -22.90 28.49 -4.72
CA SER A 116 -23.02 29.94 -4.95
C SER A 116 -23.10 30.34 -6.42
N GLY A 117 -22.79 29.44 -7.37
CA GLY A 117 -23.00 29.70 -8.80
C GLY A 117 -22.22 30.89 -9.37
N ILE A 118 -21.09 31.26 -8.74
CA ILE A 118 -20.31 32.44 -9.13
C ILE A 118 -19.71 32.23 -10.52
N GLU A 119 -20.14 33.05 -11.48
CA GLU A 119 -19.74 32.97 -12.89
C GLU A 119 -18.45 33.75 -13.21
N LYS A 120 -18.09 34.73 -12.38
CA LYS A 120 -16.86 35.54 -12.55
C LYS A 120 -16.01 35.47 -11.30
N CYS A 121 -14.71 35.32 -11.48
CA CYS A 121 -13.79 35.34 -10.35
C CYS A 121 -13.80 36.71 -9.68
N PRO A 122 -14.02 36.80 -8.36
CA PRO A 122 -13.98 38.09 -7.64
C PRO A 122 -12.60 38.73 -7.63
N ASN A 123 -11.53 37.93 -7.78
CA ASN A 123 -10.16 38.42 -7.69
C ASN A 123 -9.56 38.86 -9.04
N CYS A 124 -9.86 38.17 -10.14
CA CYS A 124 -9.27 38.47 -11.45
C CYS A 124 -10.28 38.80 -12.56
N GLY A 125 -11.59 38.72 -12.28
CA GLY A 125 -12.65 39.01 -13.26
C GLY A 125 -12.86 37.94 -14.35
N GLU A 126 -12.01 36.90 -14.38
CA GLU A 126 -12.08 35.82 -15.36
C GLU A 126 -13.42 35.07 -15.30
N LYS A 127 -13.99 34.74 -16.46
CA LYS A 127 -15.21 33.93 -16.54
C LYS A 127 -14.89 32.48 -16.18
N LYS A 128 -15.68 31.92 -15.28
CA LYS A 128 -15.55 30.52 -14.89
C LYS A 128 -16.13 29.62 -15.98
N LYS A 129 -15.26 28.84 -16.60
CA LYS A 129 -15.64 27.80 -17.56
C LYS A 129 -16.30 26.61 -16.85
N LYS A 130 -17.22 25.93 -17.53
CA LYS A 130 -17.95 24.80 -16.91
C LYS A 130 -17.11 23.54 -17.05
N ILE A 131 -16.74 22.96 -15.91
CA ILE A 131 -15.99 21.71 -15.86
C ILE A 131 -16.97 20.54 -15.68
N LYS A 132 -16.85 19.53 -16.53
CA LYS A 132 -17.51 18.23 -16.37
C LYS A 132 -16.48 17.18 -15.94
N PHE A 133 -16.87 16.31 -15.02
CA PHE A 133 -16.05 15.18 -14.58
C PHE A 133 -16.63 13.87 -15.11
N ILE A 134 -15.86 13.18 -15.95
CA ILE A 134 -16.16 11.83 -16.39
C ILE A 134 -15.31 10.88 -15.55
N LYS A 135 -15.99 10.02 -14.78
CA LYS A 135 -15.30 9.02 -13.97
C LYS A 135 -14.56 8.04 -14.90
N PRO A 136 -13.30 7.69 -14.58
CA PRO A 136 -12.66 7.89 -13.27
C PRO A 136 -11.66 9.06 -13.18
N THR A 137 -11.09 9.55 -14.28
CA THR A 137 -9.96 10.50 -14.25
C THR A 137 -10.05 11.65 -15.26
N THR A 138 -11.08 11.71 -16.10
CA THR A 138 -11.14 12.68 -17.20
C THR A 138 -11.90 13.93 -16.79
N PHE A 139 -11.31 15.10 -17.06
CA PHE A 139 -11.92 16.40 -16.82
C PHE A 139 -12.09 17.13 -18.15
N ILE A 140 -13.31 17.61 -18.44
CA ILE A 140 -13.62 18.35 -19.67
C ILE A 140 -13.97 19.78 -19.29
N GLU A 141 -13.28 20.74 -19.89
CA GLU A 141 -13.57 22.18 -19.79
C GLU A 141 -14.11 22.68 -21.14
N ASP A 142 -15.36 23.17 -21.19
CA ASP A 142 -15.98 23.77 -22.37
C ASP A 142 -15.79 23.00 -23.72
N LYS A 143 -15.74 21.66 -23.65
CA LYS A 143 -15.56 20.66 -24.73
C LYS A 143 -14.12 20.21 -25.01
N GLU A 144 -13.12 20.78 -24.34
CA GLU A 144 -11.73 20.32 -24.42
C GLU A 144 -11.37 19.48 -23.19
N GLU A 145 -10.58 18.42 -23.38
CA GLU A 145 -10.07 17.61 -22.27
C GLU A 145 -8.85 18.27 -21.63
N LEU A 146 -8.85 18.39 -20.30
CA LEU A 146 -7.73 18.93 -19.56
C LEU A 146 -6.66 17.85 -19.37
N THR A 147 -5.41 18.20 -19.70
CA THR A 147 -4.28 17.31 -19.45
C THR A 147 -3.91 17.29 -17.97
N ALA A 148 -3.28 16.21 -17.51
CA ALA A 148 -2.81 16.11 -16.12
C ALA A 148 -1.79 17.20 -15.75
N GLU A 149 -1.01 17.69 -16.73
CA GLU A 149 -0.09 18.82 -16.58
C GLU A 149 -0.84 20.12 -16.29
N GLN A 150 -1.85 20.44 -17.11
CA GLN A 150 -2.68 21.64 -16.92
C GLN A 150 -3.42 21.62 -15.57
N VAL A 151 -3.91 20.44 -15.15
CA VAL A 151 -4.55 20.27 -13.84
C VAL A 151 -3.54 20.54 -12.73
N ARG A 152 -2.31 20.02 -12.84
CA ARG A 152 -1.26 20.24 -11.84
C ARG A 152 -0.86 21.71 -11.73
N GLU A 153 -0.62 22.37 -12.86
CA GLU A 153 -0.28 23.80 -12.92
C GLU A 153 -1.36 24.66 -12.27
N TRP A 154 -2.64 24.33 -12.49
CA TRP A 154 -3.74 25.02 -11.81
C TRP A 154 -3.64 24.83 -10.29
N LEU A 155 -3.50 23.59 -9.82
CA LEU A 155 -3.46 23.30 -8.39
C LEU A 155 -2.26 23.95 -7.69
N GLU A 156 -1.14 24.11 -8.38
CA GLU A 156 0.07 24.75 -7.84
C GLU A 156 -0.14 26.25 -7.55
N LYS A 157 -0.97 26.94 -8.35
CA LYS A 157 -1.30 28.36 -8.15
C LYS A 157 -2.11 28.65 -6.88
N ILE A 158 -2.69 27.62 -6.25
CA ILE A 158 -3.54 27.80 -5.07
C ILE A 158 -2.64 28.18 -3.87
N PRO A 159 -2.88 29.32 -3.21
CA PRO A 159 -2.08 29.72 -2.05
C PRO A 159 -2.49 28.95 -0.77
N ASP A 160 -1.55 28.82 0.17
CA ASP A 160 -1.76 28.05 1.41
C ASP A 160 -2.86 28.63 2.32
N GLU A 161 -3.06 29.95 2.26
CA GLU A 161 -4.16 30.62 2.98
C GLU A 161 -5.52 30.09 2.55
N ASP A 162 -5.69 29.88 1.25
CA ASP A 162 -6.92 29.38 0.66
C ASP A 162 -7.09 27.88 0.95
N LEU A 163 -6.02 27.10 0.99
CA LEU A 163 -6.07 25.70 1.42
C LEU A 163 -6.58 25.57 2.87
N LYS A 164 -6.11 26.44 3.77
CA LYS A 164 -6.60 26.50 5.16
C LYS A 164 -8.09 26.84 5.22
N ARG A 165 -8.56 27.80 4.41
CA ARG A 165 -9.99 28.16 4.31
C ARG A 165 -10.84 27.00 3.81
N LEU A 166 -10.36 26.25 2.81
CA LEU A 166 -11.03 25.05 2.29
C LEU A 166 -10.98 23.85 3.24
N LYS A 167 -10.29 23.98 4.39
CA LYS A 167 -10.02 22.90 5.35
C LYS A 167 -9.32 21.70 4.69
N PHE A 168 -8.46 21.97 3.71
CA PHE A 168 -7.63 20.95 3.11
C PHE A 168 -6.46 20.64 4.05
N LEU A 169 -6.64 19.63 4.90
CA LEU A 169 -5.62 19.13 5.81
C LEU A 169 -4.94 17.92 5.16
N GLY A 170 -3.60 17.90 5.17
CA GLY A 170 -2.82 16.76 4.65
C GLY A 170 -1.93 17.05 3.44
N GLY A 171 -1.52 18.30 3.22
CA GLY A 171 -0.48 18.67 2.26
C GLY A 171 -0.95 19.60 1.15
N ARG A 172 -0.18 19.65 0.05
CA ARG A 172 -0.46 20.48 -1.10
C ARG A 172 -1.34 19.76 -2.14
N PRO A 173 -2.24 20.47 -2.84
CA PRO A 173 -3.16 19.84 -3.79
C PRO A 173 -2.45 19.30 -5.03
N GLU A 174 -1.32 19.89 -5.46
CA GLU A 174 -0.56 19.40 -6.62
C GLU A 174 -0.07 17.95 -6.45
N TRP A 175 0.09 17.47 -5.20
CA TRP A 175 0.52 16.09 -4.93
C TRP A 175 -0.56 15.05 -5.20
N MET A 176 -1.81 15.46 -5.45
CA MET A 176 -2.85 14.53 -5.94
C MET A 176 -2.62 14.13 -7.41
N VAL A 177 -1.76 14.86 -8.12
CA VAL A 177 -1.25 14.48 -9.43
C VAL A 177 0.11 13.82 -9.23
N ILE A 178 0.18 12.53 -9.54
CA ILE A 178 1.35 11.67 -9.31
C ILE A 178 2.40 11.99 -10.36
N THR A 179 3.56 12.43 -9.90
CA THR A 179 4.77 12.61 -10.72
C THR A 179 5.79 11.51 -10.46
N ILE A 180 5.87 11.07 -9.20
CA ILE A 180 6.74 10.00 -8.75
C ILE A 180 5.87 8.96 -8.07
N LEU A 181 5.96 7.72 -8.55
CA LEU A 181 5.21 6.60 -7.98
C LEU A 181 6.11 5.83 -7.00
N PRO A 182 5.76 5.75 -5.71
CA PRO A 182 6.51 4.92 -4.77
C PRO A 182 6.24 3.44 -5.07
N VAL A 183 7.31 2.65 -5.16
CA VAL A 183 7.24 1.21 -5.38
C VAL A 183 7.42 0.48 -4.05
N PRO A 184 6.46 -0.39 -3.67
CA PRO A 184 6.52 -1.09 -2.41
C PRO A 184 7.70 -2.07 -2.37
N PRO A 185 8.26 -2.31 -1.18
CA PRO A 185 9.37 -3.21 -0.98
C PRO A 185 9.04 -4.65 -1.40
N MET A 186 10.10 -5.44 -1.63
CA MET A 186 9.97 -6.85 -1.99
C MET A 186 9.28 -7.69 -0.92
N THR A 187 9.45 -7.33 0.36
CA THR A 187 8.78 -7.99 1.50
C THR A 187 7.25 -7.88 1.45
N MET A 188 6.71 -6.87 0.76
CA MET A 188 5.26 -6.70 0.54
C MET A 188 4.75 -7.45 -0.70
N ARG A 189 5.67 -7.90 -1.57
CA ARG A 189 5.39 -8.55 -2.86
C ARG A 189 6.13 -9.90 -2.95
N PRO A 190 5.81 -10.87 -2.08
CA PRO A 190 6.49 -12.16 -2.09
C PRO A 190 6.14 -12.95 -3.35
N SER A 191 7.15 -13.56 -3.98
CA SER A 191 6.98 -14.55 -5.03
C SER A 191 6.59 -15.90 -4.44
N ILE A 192 5.81 -16.68 -5.18
CA ILE A 192 5.44 -18.05 -4.83
C ILE A 192 6.12 -19.00 -5.81
N ILE A 193 6.87 -19.97 -5.31
CA ILE A 193 7.42 -21.05 -6.13
C ILE A 193 6.36 -22.15 -6.19
N LEU A 194 5.91 -22.49 -7.40
CA LEU A 194 4.98 -23.59 -7.61
C LEU A 194 5.71 -24.92 -7.44
N GLU A 195 4.95 -26.01 -7.21
CA GLU A 195 5.52 -27.37 -7.11
C GLU A 195 6.29 -27.80 -8.37
N THR A 196 5.98 -27.19 -9.51
CA THR A 196 6.67 -27.37 -10.80
C THR A 196 8.06 -26.71 -10.85
N GLY A 197 8.44 -25.94 -9.82
CA GLY A 197 9.69 -25.16 -9.79
C GLY A 197 9.59 -23.80 -10.48
N GLU A 198 8.46 -23.49 -11.14
CA GLU A 198 8.23 -22.17 -11.74
C GLU A 198 7.94 -21.11 -10.67
N ARG A 199 8.56 -19.93 -10.83
CA ARG A 199 8.29 -18.77 -9.98
C ARG A 199 7.03 -18.04 -10.49
N SER A 200 5.99 -18.00 -9.67
CA SER A 200 4.84 -17.14 -9.85
C SER A 200 5.07 -15.85 -9.06
N GLU A 201 5.17 -14.73 -9.78
CA GLU A 201 5.34 -13.41 -9.18
C GLU A 201 4.03 -12.87 -8.62
N ASP A 202 4.15 -11.87 -7.74
CA ASP A 202 3.00 -11.22 -7.11
C ASP A 202 2.21 -10.35 -8.10
N ASP A 203 0.88 -10.27 -7.89
CA ASP A 203 -0.02 -9.46 -8.74
C ASP A 203 0.42 -7.98 -8.84
N LEU A 204 1.01 -7.40 -7.77
CA LEU A 204 1.54 -6.04 -7.81
C LEU A 204 2.79 -5.94 -8.67
N THR A 205 3.70 -6.93 -8.59
CA THR A 205 4.94 -6.96 -9.39
C THR A 205 4.61 -6.96 -10.88
N HIS A 206 3.66 -7.78 -11.32
CA HIS A 206 3.18 -7.78 -12.71
C HIS A 206 2.72 -6.39 -13.16
N LYS A 207 1.97 -5.68 -12.32
CA LYS A 207 1.44 -4.37 -12.69
C LYS A 207 2.50 -3.27 -12.68
N ILE A 208 3.45 -3.33 -11.76
CA ILE A 208 4.60 -2.41 -11.73
C ILE A 208 5.45 -2.59 -13.00
N VAL A 209 5.68 -3.84 -13.43
CA VAL A 209 6.38 -4.14 -14.70
C VAL A 209 5.69 -3.49 -15.89
N ASP A 210 4.35 -3.58 -15.97
CA ASP A 210 3.59 -2.92 -17.05
C ASP A 210 3.75 -1.39 -17.01
N ILE A 211 3.70 -0.78 -15.81
CA ILE A 211 3.89 0.67 -15.64
C ILE A 211 5.28 1.09 -16.14
N VAL A 212 6.34 0.39 -15.71
CA VAL A 212 7.72 0.68 -16.12
C VAL A 212 7.87 0.53 -17.63
N ARG A 213 7.30 -0.53 -18.23
CA ARG A 213 7.36 -0.77 -19.67
C ARG A 213 6.69 0.36 -20.47
N ILE A 214 5.51 0.82 -20.05
CA ILE A 214 4.81 1.92 -20.72
C ILE A 214 5.53 3.25 -20.51
N ASN A 215 6.07 3.49 -19.31
CA ASN A 215 6.82 4.71 -19.01
C ASN A 215 8.10 4.81 -19.86
N GLU A 216 8.84 3.72 -19.99
CA GLU A 216 10.03 3.65 -20.85
C GLU A 216 9.67 3.79 -22.34
N ARG A 217 8.56 3.17 -22.78
CA ARG A 217 8.04 3.35 -24.14
C ARG A 217 7.67 4.81 -24.42
N LEU A 218 7.01 5.48 -23.47
CA LEU A 218 6.64 6.90 -23.59
C LEU A 218 7.88 7.78 -23.69
N LYS A 219 8.92 7.49 -22.90
CA LYS A 219 10.21 8.21 -22.95
C LYS A 219 10.83 8.16 -24.34
N ARG A 220 10.94 6.96 -24.93
CA ARG A 220 11.52 6.76 -26.27
C ARG A 220 10.73 7.49 -27.37
N ILE A 221 9.41 7.48 -27.27
CA ILE A 221 8.53 8.09 -28.27
C ILE A 221 8.62 9.62 -28.24
N LEU A 222 8.81 10.20 -27.05
CA LEU A 222 9.07 11.63 -26.89
C LEU A 222 10.45 12.02 -27.44
N GLU A 223 11.47 11.18 -27.23
CA GLU A 223 12.83 11.41 -27.76
C GLU A 223 12.87 11.36 -29.30
N ILE A 224 12.07 10.50 -29.91
CA ILE A 224 11.97 10.38 -31.38
C ILE A 224 11.14 11.53 -31.99
N GLY A 225 10.38 12.28 -31.19
CA GLY A 225 9.52 13.36 -31.68
C GLY A 225 8.29 12.84 -32.45
N ALA A 226 7.66 11.77 -31.96
CA ALA A 226 6.48 11.19 -32.60
C ALA A 226 5.27 12.14 -32.62
N PRO A 227 4.29 11.91 -33.51
CA PRO A 227 3.04 12.68 -33.55
C PRO A 227 2.26 12.70 -32.21
N GLU A 228 1.58 13.83 -31.94
CA GLU A 228 0.85 14.07 -30.69
C GLU A 228 -0.23 13.01 -30.38
N PHE A 229 -0.91 12.48 -31.40
CA PHE A 229 -1.95 11.45 -31.19
C PHE A 229 -1.38 10.14 -30.61
N LEU A 230 -0.18 9.73 -31.02
CA LEU A 230 0.48 8.55 -30.44
C LEU A 230 0.89 8.80 -28.99
N ILE A 231 1.28 10.03 -28.68
CA ILE A 231 1.67 10.43 -27.33
C ILE A 231 0.43 10.41 -26.42
N SER A 232 -0.72 10.94 -26.88
CA SER A 232 -1.96 10.91 -26.08
C SER A 232 -2.42 9.49 -25.77
N ASP A 233 -2.38 8.59 -26.75
CA ASP A 233 -2.79 7.18 -26.56
C ASP A 233 -1.94 6.47 -25.50
N ILE A 234 -0.64 6.76 -25.48
CA ILE A 234 0.29 6.15 -24.51
C ILE A 234 0.15 6.78 -23.13
N ILE A 235 -0.14 8.08 -23.05
CA ILE A 235 -0.46 8.74 -21.79
C ILE A 235 -1.74 8.16 -21.19
N GLU A 236 -2.78 7.93 -21.99
CA GLU A 236 -4.00 7.27 -21.54
C GLU A 236 -3.74 5.85 -21.06
N LEU A 237 -2.89 5.10 -21.77
CA LEU A 237 -2.48 3.76 -21.35
C LEU A 237 -1.68 3.79 -20.03
N LEU A 238 -0.79 4.77 -19.84
CA LEU A 238 -0.08 4.96 -18.58
C LEU A 238 -1.06 5.26 -17.43
N GLN A 239 -2.03 6.15 -17.68
CA GLN A 239 -3.10 6.47 -16.74
C GLN A 239 -3.92 5.23 -16.37
N TYR A 240 -4.23 4.36 -17.33
CA TYR A 240 -4.89 3.07 -17.10
C TYR A 240 -4.08 2.15 -16.19
N HIS A 241 -2.78 1.97 -16.46
CA HIS A 241 -1.93 1.07 -15.68
C HIS A 241 -1.74 1.55 -14.24
N VAL A 242 -1.51 2.84 -14.03
CA VAL A 242 -1.42 3.43 -12.68
C VAL A 242 -2.77 3.36 -11.96
N ALA A 243 -3.88 3.62 -12.67
CA ALA A 243 -5.20 3.59 -12.05
C ALA A 243 -5.56 2.20 -11.53
N THR A 244 -5.35 1.17 -12.36
CA THR A 244 -5.62 -0.23 -12.02
C THR A 244 -4.65 -0.76 -10.95
N TYR A 245 -3.40 -0.29 -10.91
CA TYR A 245 -2.44 -0.57 -9.83
C TYR A 245 -2.93 -0.09 -8.45
N ILE A 246 -3.55 1.09 -8.39
CA ILE A 246 -4.11 1.61 -7.13
C ILE A 246 -5.41 0.86 -6.79
N LYS A 247 -6.34 0.80 -7.75
CA LYS A 247 -7.63 0.12 -7.59
C LYS A 247 -8.05 -0.52 -8.91
N ASN A 248 -8.09 -1.85 -8.94
CA ASN A 248 -8.48 -2.59 -10.15
C ASN A 248 -10.00 -2.58 -10.40
N ASP A 249 -10.79 -2.31 -9.36
CA ASP A 249 -12.26 -2.26 -9.40
C ASP A 249 -12.75 -0.81 -9.53
N LEU A 250 -12.43 -0.18 -10.67
CA LEU A 250 -12.87 1.17 -11.02
C LEU A 250 -14.01 1.11 -12.03
N ALA A 251 -14.97 2.03 -11.89
CA ALA A 251 -16.04 2.18 -12.87
C ALA A 251 -15.48 2.69 -14.21
N ASN A 252 -16.04 2.20 -15.32
CA ASN A 252 -15.67 2.58 -16.69
C ASN A 252 -14.24 2.21 -17.11
N ILE A 253 -13.52 1.40 -16.34
CA ILE A 253 -12.20 0.88 -16.70
C ILE A 253 -12.25 -0.65 -16.70
N PRO A 254 -11.77 -1.33 -17.76
CA PRO A 254 -11.71 -2.79 -17.76
C PRO A 254 -10.70 -3.29 -16.72
N PRO A 255 -11.05 -4.27 -15.87
CA PRO A 255 -10.16 -4.76 -14.84
C PRO A 255 -8.96 -5.47 -15.47
N ALA A 256 -7.76 -5.15 -14.97
CA ALA A 256 -6.54 -5.83 -15.37
C ALA A 256 -6.57 -7.29 -14.91
N ARG A 257 -6.25 -8.20 -15.83
CA ARG A 257 -6.28 -9.65 -15.62
C ARG A 257 -4.90 -10.24 -15.92
N HIS A 258 -4.59 -11.34 -15.24
CA HIS A 258 -3.47 -12.19 -15.61
C HIS A 258 -3.74 -12.86 -16.97
N ARG A 259 -2.71 -13.44 -17.60
CA ARG A 259 -2.87 -14.23 -18.84
C ARG A 259 -3.85 -15.39 -18.69
N SER A 260 -4.04 -15.88 -17.46
CA SER A 260 -5.01 -16.91 -17.08
C SER A 260 -6.45 -16.41 -16.95
N GLY A 261 -6.73 -15.12 -17.20
CA GLY A 261 -8.05 -14.51 -17.11
C GLY A 261 -8.49 -14.14 -15.68
N ARG A 262 -7.76 -14.55 -14.64
CA ARG A 262 -7.99 -14.15 -13.25
C ARG A 262 -7.73 -12.64 -13.07
N PRO A 263 -8.62 -11.88 -12.40
CA PRO A 263 -8.37 -10.47 -12.09
C PRO A 263 -7.24 -10.32 -11.07
N LEU A 264 -6.37 -9.32 -11.28
CA LEU A 264 -5.25 -9.02 -10.38
C LEU A 264 -5.74 -8.39 -9.07
N LYS A 265 -5.19 -8.84 -7.93
CA LYS A 265 -5.46 -8.27 -6.60
C LYS A 265 -4.50 -7.11 -6.29
N THR A 266 -4.95 -5.88 -6.50
CA THR A 266 -4.13 -4.66 -6.34
C THR A 266 -4.28 -3.99 -4.96
N LEU A 267 -3.65 -2.82 -4.74
CA LEU A 267 -3.47 -2.22 -3.41
C LEU A 267 -4.78 -2.08 -2.61
N ALA A 268 -5.80 -1.46 -3.19
CA ALA A 268 -7.08 -1.24 -2.52
C ALA A 268 -7.77 -2.57 -2.10
N GLN A 269 -7.68 -3.60 -2.95
CA GLN A 269 -8.29 -4.92 -2.69
C GLN A 269 -7.53 -5.71 -1.62
N ARG A 270 -6.24 -5.43 -1.38
CA ARG A 270 -5.49 -6.02 -0.26
C ARG A 270 -5.91 -5.44 1.09
N LEU A 271 -6.29 -4.17 1.11
CA LEU A 271 -6.69 -3.48 2.33
C LEU A 271 -8.15 -3.79 2.71
N VAL A 272 -9.05 -3.64 1.74
CA VAL A 272 -10.50 -3.70 1.94
C VAL A 272 -11.05 -5.09 1.62
N GLY A 273 -12.11 -5.49 2.32
CA GLY A 273 -12.83 -6.74 2.06
C GLY A 273 -12.81 -7.70 3.24
N LYS A 274 -13.42 -8.88 3.06
CA LYS A 274 -13.47 -9.93 4.10
C LYS A 274 -12.09 -10.55 4.35
N GLU A 275 -11.34 -10.81 3.28
CA GLU A 275 -9.95 -11.30 3.30
C GLU A 275 -8.92 -10.16 3.31
N GLY A 276 -9.36 -8.91 3.39
CA GLY A 276 -8.48 -7.75 3.41
C GLY A 276 -7.75 -7.60 4.76
N ARG A 277 -6.62 -6.89 4.76
CA ARG A 277 -5.75 -6.73 5.94
C ARG A 277 -6.47 -6.17 7.16
N PHE A 278 -7.40 -5.22 6.99
CA PHE A 278 -8.10 -4.63 8.14
C PHE A 278 -8.92 -5.67 8.91
N ARG A 279 -9.82 -6.40 8.23
CA ARG A 279 -10.71 -7.37 8.90
C ARG A 279 -9.98 -8.66 9.26
N TYR A 280 -9.15 -9.18 8.36
CA TYR A 280 -8.55 -10.51 8.49
C TYR A 280 -7.24 -10.53 9.29
N ASN A 281 -6.46 -9.44 9.30
CA ASN A 281 -5.15 -9.41 9.96
C ASN A 281 -5.08 -8.44 11.14
N LEU A 282 -5.85 -7.35 11.15
CA LEU A 282 -5.77 -6.34 12.23
C LEU A 282 -6.87 -6.54 13.27
N THR A 283 -8.14 -6.63 12.86
CA THR A 283 -9.27 -6.80 13.79
C THR A 283 -9.36 -8.21 14.37
N GLY A 284 -9.25 -9.23 13.51
CA GLY A 284 -9.20 -10.63 13.93
C GLY A 284 -7.81 -11.19 13.64
N LYS A 285 -7.20 -11.86 14.61
CA LYS A 285 -5.95 -12.62 14.41
C LYS A 285 -6.16 -14.03 14.89
N ARG A 286 -5.52 -14.98 14.21
CA ARG A 286 -5.36 -16.32 14.77
C ARG A 286 -4.40 -16.22 15.95
N VAL A 287 -4.83 -16.75 17.09
CA VAL A 287 -4.01 -16.79 18.30
C VAL A 287 -3.36 -18.16 18.43
N ASN A 288 -2.16 -18.17 19.01
CA ASN A 288 -1.51 -19.40 19.42
C ASN A 288 -2.06 -19.83 20.80
N PHE A 289 -1.74 -21.04 21.25
CA PHE A 289 -2.12 -21.57 22.57
C PHE A 289 -3.64 -21.66 22.80
N SER A 290 -4.39 -22.09 21.78
CA SER A 290 -5.82 -22.37 21.88
C SER A 290 -6.12 -23.79 21.40
N ALA A 291 -7.12 -24.44 22.00
CA ALA A 291 -7.65 -25.72 21.54
C ALA A 291 -9.17 -25.67 21.42
N ARG A 292 -9.74 -26.54 20.57
CA ARG A 292 -11.18 -26.66 20.36
C ARG A 292 -11.58 -28.13 20.32
N SER A 293 -12.61 -28.50 21.07
CA SER A 293 -13.17 -29.85 21.11
C SER A 293 -14.69 -29.80 21.30
N VAL A 294 -15.35 -30.96 21.15
CA VAL A 294 -16.77 -31.15 21.48
C VAL A 294 -16.94 -31.20 23.01
N ILE A 295 -18.03 -30.65 23.52
CA ILE A 295 -18.38 -30.65 24.95
C ILE A 295 -19.18 -31.89 25.32
N SER A 296 -19.05 -32.34 26.57
CA SER A 296 -19.85 -33.43 27.16
C SER A 296 -20.21 -33.04 28.60
N PRO A 297 -21.43 -33.36 29.08
CA PRO A 297 -21.85 -32.99 30.43
C PRO A 297 -21.12 -33.85 31.48
N ASP A 298 -20.72 -33.21 32.58
CA ASP A 298 -20.16 -33.88 33.76
C ASP A 298 -20.71 -33.19 35.02
N ASN A 299 -21.39 -33.96 35.88
CA ASN A 299 -22.04 -33.44 37.08
C ASN A 299 -21.16 -33.56 38.33
N PHE A 300 -19.95 -34.15 38.21
CA PHE A 300 -19.04 -34.36 39.34
C PHE A 300 -18.03 -33.21 39.53
N ILE A 301 -17.95 -32.29 38.58
CA ILE A 301 -17.06 -31.12 38.65
C ILE A 301 -17.77 -29.91 39.24
N ALA A 302 -17.03 -29.02 39.90
CA ALA A 302 -17.58 -27.79 40.43
C ALA A 302 -17.98 -26.80 39.31
N ILE A 303 -18.85 -25.83 39.63
CA ILE A 303 -19.36 -24.84 38.65
C ILE A 303 -18.23 -24.02 38.00
N ASN A 304 -17.12 -23.83 38.71
CA ASN A 304 -15.94 -23.09 38.26
C ASN A 304 -14.86 -23.98 37.61
N GLU A 305 -15.10 -25.28 37.45
CA GLU A 305 -14.15 -26.22 36.87
C GLU A 305 -14.50 -26.57 35.42
N VAL A 306 -13.48 -26.99 34.67
CA VAL A 306 -13.64 -27.46 33.29
C VAL A 306 -12.79 -28.69 33.05
N GLY A 307 -13.40 -29.76 32.54
CA GLY A 307 -12.70 -30.97 32.15
C GLY A 307 -11.82 -30.74 30.91
N VAL A 308 -10.50 -30.82 31.07
CA VAL A 308 -9.55 -30.72 29.94
C VAL A 308 -8.97 -32.11 29.62
N PRO A 309 -9.11 -32.61 28.39
CA PRO A 309 -8.48 -33.86 27.97
C PRO A 309 -6.96 -33.83 28.17
N LYS A 310 -6.39 -34.94 28.66
CA LYS A 310 -4.93 -35.07 28.88
C LYS A 310 -4.12 -34.82 27.60
N THR A 311 -4.67 -35.14 26.43
CA THR A 311 -4.05 -34.86 25.12
C THR A 311 -3.85 -33.37 24.88
N ILE A 312 -4.84 -32.54 25.25
CA ILE A 312 -4.76 -31.08 25.14
C ILE A 312 -3.81 -30.52 26.22
N ALA A 313 -3.91 -31.03 27.45
CA ALA A 313 -3.09 -30.59 28.58
C ALA A 313 -1.58 -30.85 28.36
N LYS A 314 -1.20 -31.89 27.61
CA LYS A 314 0.19 -32.15 27.23
C LYS A 314 0.74 -31.16 26.20
N VAL A 315 -0.12 -30.58 25.36
CA VAL A 315 0.28 -29.69 24.26
C VAL A 315 0.29 -28.22 24.70
N LEU A 316 -0.78 -27.80 25.40
CA LEU A 316 -0.89 -26.44 25.92
C LEU A 316 -0.02 -26.30 27.16
N THR A 317 0.88 -25.31 27.13
CA THR A 317 1.85 -25.06 28.20
C THR A 317 1.70 -23.64 28.71
N VAL A 318 1.96 -23.45 30.01
CA VAL A 318 1.97 -22.14 30.67
C VAL A 318 3.42 -21.77 30.99
N PRO A 319 3.88 -20.56 30.62
CA PRO A 319 5.22 -20.12 30.97
C PRO A 319 5.26 -19.70 32.44
N GLU A 320 5.84 -20.54 33.29
CA GLU A 320 6.06 -20.23 34.70
C GLU A 320 7.51 -19.86 34.97
N ARG A 321 7.74 -18.75 35.70
CA ARG A 321 9.09 -18.33 36.10
C ARG A 321 9.49 -19.11 37.34
N VAL A 322 10.66 -19.73 37.30
CA VAL A 322 11.25 -20.42 38.46
C VAL A 322 11.64 -19.39 39.51
N ARG A 323 11.17 -19.62 40.72
CA ARG A 323 11.42 -18.87 41.95
C ARG A 323 11.83 -19.85 43.04
N GLU A 324 12.25 -19.36 44.20
CA GLU A 324 12.73 -20.21 45.30
C GLU A 324 11.63 -21.11 45.88
N ASP A 325 10.38 -20.67 45.82
CA ASP A 325 9.19 -21.37 46.32
C ASP A 325 8.72 -22.51 45.40
N ASN A 326 8.79 -22.34 44.07
CA ASN A 326 8.32 -23.34 43.10
C ASN A 326 9.43 -24.22 42.49
N ILE A 327 10.70 -24.03 42.90
CA ILE A 327 11.85 -24.69 42.27
C ILE A 327 11.79 -26.22 42.32
N GLU A 328 11.33 -26.78 43.44
CA GLU A 328 11.25 -28.23 43.62
C GLU A 328 10.16 -28.85 42.75
N GLU A 329 9.01 -28.17 42.63
CA GLU A 329 7.89 -28.60 41.80
C GLU A 329 8.27 -28.52 40.31
N MET A 330 8.84 -27.40 39.87
CA MET A 330 9.30 -27.23 38.49
C MET A 330 10.35 -28.29 38.12
N ARG A 331 11.26 -28.63 39.03
CA ARG A 331 12.25 -29.69 38.80
C ARG A 331 11.59 -31.05 38.57
N LYS A 332 10.54 -31.39 39.32
CA LYS A 332 9.77 -32.64 39.12
C LYS A 332 9.08 -32.68 37.74
N LEU A 333 8.45 -31.58 37.34
CA LEU A 333 7.79 -31.47 36.03
C LEU A 333 8.78 -31.61 34.86
N ILE A 334 9.97 -31.02 34.99
CA ILE A 334 11.04 -31.14 33.99
C ILE A 334 11.54 -32.59 33.88
N LEU A 335 11.73 -33.28 35.01
CA LEU A 335 12.17 -34.68 35.02
C LEU A 335 11.14 -35.63 34.39
N ASN A 336 9.84 -35.32 34.49
CA ASN A 336 8.77 -36.12 33.91
C ASN A 336 8.60 -35.94 32.39
N ALA A 337 9.08 -34.82 31.81
CA ALA A 337 9.03 -34.50 30.39
C ALA A 337 7.63 -34.72 29.75
N ASP A 338 7.48 -35.74 28.88
CA ASP A 338 6.24 -36.04 28.16
C ASP A 338 5.17 -36.78 29.01
N LYS A 339 5.52 -37.26 30.20
CA LYS A 339 4.55 -37.89 31.12
C LYS A 339 3.79 -36.81 31.88
N TYR A 340 2.46 -36.91 31.91
CA TYR A 340 1.62 -35.98 32.66
C TYR A 340 1.65 -36.33 34.16
N PRO A 341 1.90 -35.36 35.06
CA PRO A 341 2.23 -33.94 34.82
C PRO A 341 3.72 -33.73 34.47
N GLY A 342 4.00 -32.92 33.44
CA GLY A 342 5.33 -32.72 32.89
C GLY A 342 5.50 -31.40 32.13
N ALA A 343 6.68 -31.16 31.55
CA ALA A 343 7.03 -29.92 30.87
C ALA A 343 7.70 -30.18 29.51
N ASN A 344 7.39 -29.32 28.53
CA ASN A 344 7.89 -29.47 27.15
C ASN A 344 9.14 -28.63 26.85
N TYR A 345 9.27 -27.46 27.48
CA TYR A 345 10.30 -26.48 27.13
C TYR A 345 10.87 -25.81 28.38
N VAL A 346 12.17 -25.52 28.36
CA VAL A 346 12.86 -24.66 29.33
C VAL A 346 13.45 -23.47 28.60
N ILE A 347 13.19 -22.28 29.12
CA ILE A 347 13.77 -21.03 28.64
C ILE A 347 14.88 -20.65 29.62
N ARG A 348 16.12 -20.57 29.13
CA ARG A 348 17.27 -20.14 29.93
C ARG A 348 17.29 -18.61 30.08
N LEU A 349 18.13 -18.10 30.97
CA LEU A 349 18.36 -16.66 31.14
C LEU A 349 18.80 -15.97 29.83
N ASP A 350 19.50 -16.71 28.96
CA ASP A 350 19.94 -16.26 27.63
C ASP A 350 18.79 -16.14 26.61
N GLY A 351 17.54 -16.46 27.00
CA GLY A 351 16.37 -16.45 26.12
C GLY A 351 16.25 -17.66 25.18
N LEU A 352 17.27 -18.53 25.16
CA LEU A 352 17.25 -19.77 24.37
C LEU A 352 16.20 -20.75 24.92
N LYS A 353 15.28 -21.15 24.06
CA LYS A 353 14.24 -22.14 24.34
C LYS A 353 14.73 -23.54 23.96
N LYS A 354 14.95 -24.40 24.96
CA LYS A 354 15.31 -25.81 24.76
C LYS A 354 14.09 -26.70 24.98
N ARG A 355 13.86 -27.64 24.06
CA ARG A 355 12.87 -28.71 24.25
C ARG A 355 13.46 -29.79 25.18
N ILE A 356 12.66 -30.25 26.13
CA ILE A 356 13.05 -31.31 27.09
C ILE A 356 12.76 -32.68 26.49
#